data_AF-A0A0J7JWF1-F1
#
_entry.id   AF-A0A0J7JWF1-F1
#
_cell.length_a   1.000
_cell.length_b   1.000
_cell.length_c   1.000
_cell.angle_alpha   90.00
_cell.angle_beta   90.00
_cell.angle_gamma   90.00
#
_symmetry.space_group_name_H-M   'P 1'
#
loop_
_entity.id
_entity.type
_entity.pdbx_description
1 polymer ?
#
loop_
_entity_poly.entity_id
_entity_poly.type
_entity_poly.pdbx_seq_one_letter_code
_entity_poly.pdbx_strand_id
1 'polypeptide(L)'
;MVFVYGFCNGNANAARREYSMRFPNRRLPHKTIFRSTFQRLRETGSFALVPHTDGALASLRNEERSAAILQYFDDVPLDMRKNSWFQLDGCPAHYGRGPRQWLNIHYPDRWIGRAGPVAWPARSPDLTP
;
A
#
# COMPACT_ATOMS: atom_id res chain seq x y z
N MET A 1 -19.10 5.29 -2.05
CA MET A 1 -19.09 4.25 -1.00
C MET A 1 -17.88 4.41 -0.07
N VAL A 2 -16.65 4.41 -0.60
CA VAL A 2 -15.40 4.54 0.18
C VAL A 2 -15.34 5.85 0.97
N PHE A 3 -15.73 6.97 0.36
CA PHE A 3 -15.86 8.27 1.05
C PHE A 3 -16.85 8.22 2.23
N VAL A 4 -17.98 7.53 2.09
CA VAL A 4 -18.97 7.37 3.16
C VAL A 4 -18.41 6.52 4.31
N TYR A 5 -17.58 5.52 3.99
CA TYR A 5 -16.89 4.72 5.00
C TYR A 5 -15.86 5.54 5.78
N GLY A 6 -15.10 6.41 5.11
CA GLY A 6 -14.18 7.36 5.75
C GLY A 6 -14.91 8.38 6.61
N PHE A 7 -16.01 8.96 6.11
CA PHE A 7 -16.87 9.90 6.86
C PHE A 7 -17.42 9.28 8.16
N CYS A 8 -17.68 7.97 8.17
CA CYS A 8 -18.11 7.23 9.35
C CYS A 8 -16.95 6.66 10.19
N ASN A 9 -15.74 7.22 10.07
CA ASN A 9 -14.55 6.80 10.81
C ASN A 9 -14.27 5.28 10.75
N GLY A 10 -14.54 4.66 9.60
CA GLY A 10 -14.32 3.22 9.39
C GLY A 10 -15.40 2.31 9.99
N ASN A 11 -16.51 2.86 10.50
CA ASN A 11 -17.66 2.05 10.95
C ASN A 11 -18.54 1.65 9.76
N ALA A 12 -18.49 0.36 9.39
CA ALA A 12 -19.21 -0.15 8.22
C ALA A 12 -20.75 -0.14 8.38
N ASN A 13 -21.25 -0.27 9.62
CA ASN A 13 -22.69 -0.23 9.88
C ASN A 13 -23.22 1.20 9.76
N ALA A 14 -22.51 2.17 10.33
CA ALA A 14 -22.83 3.59 10.17
C ALA A 14 -22.73 4.01 8.70
N ALA A 15 -21.66 3.60 8.00
CA ALA A 15 -21.48 3.88 6.58
C ALA A 15 -22.60 3.31 5.71
N ARG A 16 -23.11 2.12 6.04
CA ARG A 16 -24.27 1.54 5.34
C ARG A 16 -25.53 2.38 5.55
N ARG A 17 -25.81 2.81 6.78
CA ARG A 17 -26.96 3.67 7.09
C ARG A 17 -26.87 4.99 6.33
N GLU A 18 -25.71 5.65 6.41
CA GLU A 18 -25.42 6.91 5.70
C GLU A 18 -25.54 6.75 4.18
N TYR A 19 -25.03 5.66 3.62
CA TYR A 19 -25.11 5.41 2.18
C TYR A 19 -26.56 5.27 1.71
N SER A 20 -27.42 4.62 2.50
CA SER A 20 -28.85 4.51 2.19
C SER A 20 -29.57 5.86 2.25
N MET A 21 -29.21 6.73 3.21
CA MET A 21 -29.81 8.06 3.33
C MET A 21 -29.39 8.99 2.18
N ARG A 22 -28.10 8.96 1.80
CA ARG A 22 -27.55 9.82 0.75
C ARG A 22 -27.92 9.38 -0.67
N PHE A 23 -28.18 8.09 -0.86
CA PHE A 23 -28.48 7.51 -2.17
C PHE A 23 -29.69 6.57 -2.12
N PRO A 24 -30.90 7.10 -1.88
CA PRO A 24 -32.11 6.31 -1.57
C PRO A 24 -32.54 5.34 -2.68
N ASN A 25 -32.15 5.58 -3.94
CA ASN A 25 -32.51 4.73 -5.09
C ASN A 25 -31.34 3.87 -5.62
N ARG A 26 -30.26 3.71 -4.84
CA ARG A 26 -29.11 2.88 -5.24
C ARG A 26 -29.10 1.56 -4.47
N ARG A 27 -28.60 0.50 -5.10
CA ARG A 27 -28.38 -0.80 -4.44
C ARG A 27 -27.48 -0.60 -3.22
N LEU A 28 -27.97 -1.01 -2.06
CA LEU A 28 -27.25 -0.85 -0.81
C LEU A 28 -26.14 -1.92 -0.68
N PRO A 29 -24.86 -1.53 -0.66
CA PRO A 29 -23.79 -2.49 -0.52
C PRO A 29 -23.83 -3.14 0.87
N HIS A 30 -23.45 -4.41 0.97
CA HIS A 30 -23.31 -5.08 2.26
C HIS A 30 -22.16 -4.44 3.07
N LYS A 31 -22.23 -4.47 4.41
CA LYS A 31 -21.20 -3.87 5.30
C LYS A 31 -19.78 -4.37 5.00
N THR A 32 -19.66 -5.64 4.60
CA THR A 32 -18.37 -6.24 4.22
C THR A 32 -17.76 -5.56 2.99
N ILE A 33 -18.57 -5.06 2.06
CA ILE A 33 -18.09 -4.36 0.86
C ILE A 33 -17.44 -3.02 1.24
N PHE A 34 -18.04 -2.25 2.16
CA PHE A 34 -17.44 -1.02 2.67
C PHE A 34 -16.03 -1.25 3.21
N ARG A 35 -15.88 -2.28 4.07
CA ARG A 35 -14.59 -2.67 4.65
C ARG A 35 -13.61 -3.18 3.61
N SER A 36 -14.02 -4.15 2.79
CA SER A 36 -13.12 -4.83 1.86
C SER A 36 -12.66 -3.93 0.73
N THR A 37 -13.53 -3.09 0.17
CA THR A 37 -13.14 -2.11 -0.85
C THR A 37 -12.17 -1.08 -0.28
N PHE A 38 -12.43 -0.55 0.92
CA PHE A 38 -11.50 0.38 1.56
C PHE A 38 -10.14 -0.26 1.82
N GLN A 39 -10.14 -1.48 2.37
CA GLN A 39 -8.91 -2.21 2.67
C GLN A 39 -8.09 -2.52 1.40
N ARG A 40 -8.74 -2.95 0.32
CA ARG A 40 -8.05 -3.16 -0.97
C ARG A 40 -7.47 -1.88 -1.53
N LEU A 41 -8.21 -0.77 -1.51
CA LEU A 41 -7.67 0.50 -1.97
C LEU A 41 -6.47 0.96 -1.12
N ARG A 42 -6.47 0.67 0.18
CA ARG A 42 -5.35 0.97 1.08
C ARG A 42 -4.14 0.09 0.81
N GLU A 43 -4.36 -1.19 0.53
CA GLU A 43 -3.30 -2.22 0.41
C GLU A 43 -2.75 -2.31 -1.01
N THR A 44 -3.60 -2.33 -2.03
CA THR A 44 -3.22 -2.58 -3.43
C THR A 44 -3.58 -1.44 -4.38
N GLY A 45 -4.37 -0.46 -3.95
CA GLY A 45 -4.82 0.64 -4.80
C GLY A 45 -5.80 0.24 -5.91
N SER A 46 -6.29 -1.01 -5.91
CA SER A 46 -7.17 -1.55 -6.95
C SER A 46 -8.57 -1.88 -6.44
N PHE A 47 -9.57 -1.69 -7.31
CA PHE A 47 -10.95 -2.11 -7.08
C PHE A 47 -11.21 -3.57 -7.45
N ALA A 48 -10.25 -4.24 -8.10
CA ALA A 48 -10.40 -5.63 -8.52
C ALA A 48 -10.68 -6.52 -7.31
N LEU A 49 -11.68 -7.39 -7.45
CA LEU A 49 -11.91 -8.48 -6.52
C LEU A 49 -10.75 -9.46 -6.69
N VAL A 50 -9.73 -9.37 -5.82
CA VAL A 50 -8.80 -10.49 -5.65
C VAL A 50 -9.63 -11.64 -5.08
N PRO A 51 -9.72 -12.80 -5.76
CA PRO A 51 -10.36 -13.97 -5.19
C PRO A 51 -9.77 -14.23 -3.81
N HIS A 52 -10.58 -14.74 -2.87
CA HIS A 52 -10.09 -15.19 -1.57
C HIS A 52 -9.28 -16.48 -1.77
N THR A 53 -8.17 -16.40 -2.51
CA THR A 53 -7.10 -17.37 -2.38
C THR A 53 -6.48 -17.12 -1.02
N ASP A 54 -6.30 -18.17 -0.24
CA ASP A 54 -5.67 -18.15 1.07
C ASP A 54 -4.52 -17.12 1.10
N GLY A 55 -4.49 -16.28 2.14
CA GLY A 55 -3.56 -15.16 2.26
C GLY A 55 -2.09 -15.51 1.98
N ALA A 56 -1.74 -16.79 2.09
CA ALA A 56 -0.49 -17.37 1.62
C ALA A 56 -0.15 -17.02 0.16
N LEU A 57 -1.04 -17.17 -0.82
CA LEU A 57 -0.72 -16.90 -2.24
C LEU A 57 -0.58 -15.40 -2.56
N ALA A 58 -1.25 -14.53 -1.80
CA ALA A 58 -1.03 -13.09 -1.90
C ALA A 58 0.30 -12.67 -1.24
N SER A 59 0.68 -13.31 -0.12
CA SER A 59 2.00 -13.12 0.50
C SER A 59 3.11 -13.58 -0.43
N LEU A 60 2.99 -14.77 -1.03
CA LEU A 60 3.98 -15.33 -1.96
C LEU A 60 4.17 -14.43 -3.18
N ARG A 61 3.10 -13.94 -3.80
CA ARG A 61 3.21 -12.97 -4.91
C ARG A 61 3.86 -11.65 -4.51
N ASN A 62 3.65 -11.20 -3.28
CA ASN A 62 4.32 -10.00 -2.75
C ASN A 62 5.79 -10.29 -2.39
N GLU A 63 6.10 -11.51 -1.94
CA GLU A 63 7.44 -11.98 -1.62
C GLU A 63 8.28 -12.16 -2.89
N GLU A 64 7.74 -12.80 -3.93
CA GLU A 64 8.40 -12.93 -5.23
C GLU A 64 8.67 -11.57 -5.87
N ARG A 65 7.69 -10.66 -5.84
CA ARG A 65 7.90 -9.27 -6.27
C ARG A 65 8.97 -8.57 -5.44
N SER A 66 8.98 -8.80 -4.13
CA SER A 66 10.03 -8.24 -3.28
C SER A 66 11.39 -8.85 -3.60
N ALA A 67 11.48 -10.16 -3.84
CA ALA A 67 12.73 -10.84 -4.18
C ALA A 67 13.30 -10.33 -5.51
N ALA A 68 12.47 -10.12 -6.52
CA ALA A 68 12.89 -9.51 -7.78
C ALA A 68 13.42 -8.08 -7.59
N ILE A 69 12.76 -7.29 -6.73
CA ILE A 69 13.23 -5.94 -6.36
C ILE A 69 14.58 -6.01 -5.62
N LEU A 70 14.73 -6.95 -4.69
CA LEU A 70 15.97 -7.14 -3.93
C LEU A 70 17.13 -7.58 -4.83
N GLN A 71 16.88 -8.50 -5.77
CA GLN A 71 17.88 -8.97 -6.72
C GLN A 71 18.43 -7.83 -7.59
N TYR A 72 17.58 -6.89 -8.00
CA TYR A 72 18.02 -5.71 -8.75
C TYR A 72 18.99 -4.81 -7.94
N PHE A 73 18.88 -4.81 -6.61
CA PHE A 73 19.71 -3.95 -5.77
C PHE A 73 21.05 -4.56 -5.34
N ASP A 74 21.23 -5.86 -5.52
CA ASP A 74 22.51 -6.52 -5.21
C ASP A 74 23.63 -6.12 -6.17
N ASP A 75 23.29 -5.62 -7.36
CA ASP A 75 24.27 -5.17 -8.37
C ASP A 75 24.86 -3.77 -8.08
N VAL A 76 24.35 -3.03 -7.09
CA VAL A 76 24.91 -1.72 -6.72
C VAL A 76 26.20 -1.91 -5.92
N PRO A 77 27.35 -1.31 -6.30
CA PRO A 77 28.58 -1.43 -5.52
C PRO A 77 28.43 -0.97 -4.05
N LEU A 78 29.08 -1.67 -3.12
CA LEU A 78 28.92 -1.42 -1.67
C LEU A 78 29.35 0.00 -1.24
N ASP A 79 30.40 0.54 -1.87
CA ASP A 79 30.89 1.90 -1.69
C ASP A 79 29.83 2.93 -2.11
N MET A 80 29.13 2.68 -3.21
CA MET A 80 28.02 3.52 -3.66
C MET A 80 26.84 3.46 -2.69
N ARG A 81 26.43 2.26 -2.23
CA ARG A 81 25.35 2.12 -1.21
C ARG A 81 25.69 2.82 0.10
N LYS A 82 26.96 2.71 0.53
CA LYS A 82 27.42 3.30 1.79
C LYS A 82 27.43 4.83 1.76
N ASN A 83 27.42 5.48 0.61
CA ASN A 83 27.49 6.95 0.50
C ASN A 83 26.30 7.58 -0.23
N SER A 84 25.22 6.83 -0.50
CA SER A 84 24.05 7.32 -1.22
C SER A 84 22.78 7.28 -0.38
N TRP A 85 21.79 8.06 -0.83
CA TRP A 85 20.43 8.05 -0.32
C TRP A 85 19.53 7.33 -1.30
N PHE A 86 18.56 6.58 -0.77
CA PHE A 86 17.60 5.85 -1.59
C PHE A 86 16.19 6.43 -1.45
N GLN A 87 15.48 6.69 -2.55
CA GLN A 87 14.12 7.24 -2.51
C GLN A 87 13.13 6.30 -3.19
N LEU A 88 12.03 5.97 -2.50
CA LEU A 88 10.87 5.27 -3.06
C LEU A 88 9.83 6.29 -3.56
N ASP A 89 9.24 6.01 -4.72
CA ASP A 89 8.19 6.81 -5.40
C ASP A 89 6.83 6.85 -4.67
N GLY A 90 6.71 6.16 -3.53
CA GLY A 90 5.47 6.06 -2.77
C GLY A 90 4.37 5.24 -3.46
N CYS A 91 4.70 4.46 -4.51
CA CYS A 91 3.76 3.56 -5.15
C CYS A 91 3.38 2.41 -4.19
N PRO A 92 2.08 2.12 -3.99
CA PRO A 92 1.63 1.05 -3.09
C PRO A 92 2.20 -0.33 -3.43
N ALA A 93 2.55 -0.58 -4.70
CA ALA A 93 3.15 -1.83 -5.15
C ALA A 93 4.52 -2.12 -4.49
N HIS A 94 5.22 -1.09 -4.01
CA HIS A 94 6.53 -1.22 -3.34
C HIS A 94 6.43 -1.20 -1.80
N TYR A 95 5.22 -1.18 -1.23
CA TYR A 95 4.99 -1.20 0.21
C TYR A 95 5.06 -2.63 0.81
N GLY A 96 6.12 -3.38 0.46
CA GLY A 96 6.39 -4.70 1.04
C GLY A 96 7.11 -4.61 2.40
N ARG A 97 7.05 -5.66 3.22
CA ARG A 97 7.90 -5.76 4.43
C ARG A 97 9.35 -6.09 4.09
N GLY A 98 9.58 -6.99 3.13
CA GLY A 98 10.92 -7.39 2.67
C GLY A 98 11.78 -6.23 2.18
N PRO A 99 11.31 -5.38 1.23
CA PRO A 99 12.09 -4.26 0.72
C PRO A 99 12.47 -3.26 1.82
N ARG A 100 11.59 -3.00 2.79
CA ARG A 100 11.88 -2.12 3.93
C ARG A 100 12.94 -2.69 4.86
N GLN A 101 12.88 -3.98 5.17
CA GLN A 101 13.92 -4.62 5.99
C GLN A 101 15.27 -4.59 5.30
N TRP A 102 15.30 -4.84 3.98
CA TRP A 102 16.53 -4.73 3.20
C TRP A 102 17.08 -3.29 3.19
N LEU A 103 16.22 -2.28 2.99
CA LEU A 103 16.63 -0.87 3.02
C LEU A 103 17.14 -0.45 4.40
N ASN A 104 16.55 -0.94 5.49
CA ASN A 104 17.05 -0.66 6.84
C ASN A 104 18.45 -1.26 7.08
N ILE A 105 18.81 -2.36 6.41
CA ILE A 105 20.11 -3.01 6.54
C ILE A 105 21.15 -2.33 5.64
N HIS A 106 20.79 -1.99 4.40
CA HIS A 106 21.74 -1.50 3.39
C HIS A 106 21.83 0.03 3.32
N TYR A 107 20.78 0.73 3.74
CA TYR A 107 20.66 2.19 3.79
C TYR A 107 20.17 2.66 5.16
N PRO A 108 20.84 2.31 6.27
CA PRO A 108 20.38 2.70 7.61
C PRO A 108 20.24 4.22 7.70
N ASP A 109 19.06 4.68 8.15
CA ASP A 109 18.67 6.09 8.29
C ASP A 109 18.81 6.97 7.04
N ARG A 110 19.00 6.37 5.86
CA ARG A 110 19.31 7.08 4.60
C ARG A 110 18.43 6.65 3.43
N TRP A 111 17.17 6.37 3.74
CA TRP A 111 16.18 6.15 2.71
C TRP A 111 14.87 6.88 3.00
N ILE A 112 14.23 7.30 1.92
CA ILE A 112 13.04 8.14 1.91
C ILE A 112 11.90 7.29 1.35
N GLY A 113 10.79 7.22 2.07
CA GLY A 113 9.66 6.42 1.61
C GLY A 113 8.55 6.29 2.65
N ARG A 114 7.52 5.54 2.27
CA ARG A 114 6.38 5.30 3.15
C ARG A 114 6.80 4.40 4.32
N ALA A 115 6.76 4.93 5.54
CA ALA A 115 7.22 4.30 6.79
C ALA A 115 8.75 4.07 6.89
N GLY A 116 9.53 4.88 6.17
CA GLY A 116 10.98 4.99 6.37
C GLY A 116 11.38 6.07 7.39
N PRO A 117 12.68 6.24 7.65
CA PRO A 117 13.24 7.27 8.53
C PRO A 117 12.79 8.68 8.14
N VAL A 118 12.73 8.96 6.83
CA VAL A 118 12.16 10.18 6.27
C VAL A 118 10.84 9.83 5.59
N ALA A 119 9.75 10.34 6.15
CA ALA A 119 8.41 10.09 5.64
C ALA A 119 8.19 10.80 4.29
N TRP A 120 7.81 10.03 3.27
CA TRP A 120 7.41 10.55 1.96
C TRP A 120 5.91 10.39 1.74
N PRO A 121 5.21 11.41 1.21
CA PRO A 121 3.79 11.31 0.90
C PRO A 121 3.50 10.24 -0.16
N ALA A 122 2.34 9.59 -0.06
CA ALA A 122 1.92 8.58 -1.01
C ALA A 122 1.40 9.23 -2.30
N ARG A 123 1.85 8.74 -3.46
CA ARG A 123 1.43 9.22 -4.80
C ARG A 123 1.80 10.69 -5.06
N SER A 124 3.08 11.04 -4.87
CA SER A 124 3.65 12.33 -5.29
C SER A 124 4.59 12.14 -6.50
N PRO A 125 4.05 11.81 -7.69
CA PRO A 125 4.86 11.65 -8.90
C PRO A 125 5.51 12.98 -9.34
N ASP A 126 4.97 14.11 -8.90
CA ASP A 126 5.49 15.46 -9.08
C ASP A 126 6.77 15.76 -8.29
N LEU A 127 7.06 14.95 -7.26
CA LEU A 127 8.23 15.10 -6.39
C LEU A 127 9.26 13.97 -6.57
N THR A 128 9.03 13.06 -7.53
CA THR A 128 9.96 11.99 -7.85
C THR A 128 10.80 12.45 -9.06
N PRO A 129 12.11 12.73 -8.89
CA PRO A 129 12.98 13.21 -9.97
C PRO A 129 13.24 12.16 -11.06
#